data_AF-A0A6I3SHZ6-F1
#
_entry.id   AF-A0A6I3SHZ6-F1
#
_cell.length_a   1.000
_cell.length_b   1.000
_cell.length_c   1.000
_cell.angle_alpha   90.00
_cell.angle_beta   90.00
_cell.angle_gamma   90.00
#
_symmetry.space_group_name_H-M   'P 1'
#
loop_
_entity.id
_entity.type
_entity.pdbx_description
1 polymer ?
#
loop_
_entity_poly.entity_id
_entity_poly.type
_entity_poly.pdbx_seq_one_letter_code
_entity_poly.pdbx_strand_id
1 'polypeptide(L)'
;MELEREQAERLEKEENNRIVVRYLCGGYKRKVIFNGRWLIRDVEGEGDVNTLYSVALTTKEQLFVLIVNRETNEGDYLVFPTFDEMSDSDQVPPNILELVAGELGEECIEFLDI
;
A
#
# COMPACT_ATOMS: atom_id res chain seq x y z
N MET A 1 26.69 -15.66 -20.70
CA MET A 1 26.11 -16.83 -20.02
C MET A 1 25.73 -16.58 -18.56
N GLU A 2 26.62 -16.26 -17.61
CA GLU A 2 26.18 -15.92 -16.23
C GLU A 2 25.40 -14.60 -16.15
N LEU A 3 25.90 -13.55 -16.80
CA LEU A 3 25.23 -12.23 -16.87
C LEU A 3 23.81 -12.28 -17.50
N GLU A 4 23.60 -13.18 -18.47
CA GLU A 4 22.29 -13.33 -19.12
C GLU A 4 21.30 -14.10 -18.24
N ARG A 5 21.79 -15.01 -17.38
CA ARG A 5 20.96 -15.71 -16.38
C ARG A 5 20.56 -14.79 -15.24
N GLU A 6 21.48 -13.97 -14.71
CA GLU A 6 21.14 -12.97 -13.68
C GLU A 6 20.14 -11.92 -14.18
N GLN A 7 20.28 -11.48 -15.45
CA GLN A 7 19.32 -10.56 -16.05
C GLN A 7 17.96 -11.22 -16.27
N ALA A 8 17.91 -12.48 -16.71
CA ALA A 8 16.67 -13.22 -16.87
C ALA A 8 15.95 -13.46 -15.53
N GLU A 9 16.67 -13.86 -14.47
CA GLU A 9 16.08 -14.06 -13.13
C GLU A 9 15.57 -12.75 -12.51
N ARG A 10 16.27 -11.63 -12.75
CA ARG A 10 15.79 -10.30 -12.34
C ARG A 10 14.52 -9.89 -13.07
N LEU A 11 14.47 -10.06 -14.39
CA LEU A 11 13.29 -9.76 -15.20
C LEU A 11 12.10 -10.64 -14.82
N GLU A 12 12.33 -11.92 -14.53
CA GLU A 12 11.30 -12.88 -14.14
C GLU A 12 10.77 -12.60 -12.71
N LYS A 13 11.62 -12.11 -11.80
CA LYS A 13 11.19 -11.58 -10.48
C LYS A 13 10.41 -10.27 -10.60
N GLU A 14 10.81 -9.37 -11.48
CA GLU A 14 10.10 -8.11 -11.73
C GLU A 14 8.71 -8.35 -12.36
N GLU A 15 8.60 -9.33 -13.26
CA GLU A 15 7.33 -9.65 -13.93
C GLU A 15 6.34 -10.37 -12.99
N ASN A 16 6.84 -11.18 -12.04
CA ASN A 16 6.02 -11.86 -11.03
C ASN A 16 5.52 -10.96 -9.89
N ASN A 17 6.06 -9.74 -9.74
CA ASN A 17 5.65 -8.80 -8.69
C ASN A 17 4.65 -7.74 -9.17
N ARG A 18 3.98 -7.97 -10.31
CA ARG A 18 3.02 -7.01 -10.86
C ARG A 18 1.71 -7.02 -10.08
N ILE A 19 1.43 -5.93 -9.38
CA ILE A 19 0.18 -5.65 -8.70
C ILE A 19 -0.77 -4.91 -9.64
N VAL A 20 -2.02 -5.38 -9.69
CA VAL A 20 -3.10 -4.74 -10.45
C VAL A 20 -4.23 -4.38 -9.49
N VAL A 21 -4.42 -3.08 -9.28
CA VAL A 21 -5.47 -2.54 -8.42
C VAL A 21 -6.61 -2.02 -9.28
N ARG A 22 -7.85 -2.29 -8.87
CA ARG A 22 -9.06 -1.82 -9.53
C ARG A 22 -10.01 -1.26 -8.48
N TYR A 23 -10.57 -0.09 -8.72
CA TYR A 23 -11.52 0.58 -7.83
C TYR A 23 -12.50 1.45 -8.64
N LEU A 24 -13.59 1.89 -8.03
CA LEU A 24 -14.51 2.85 -8.64
C LEU A 24 -14.18 4.27 -8.19
N CYS A 25 -14.31 5.24 -9.09
CA CYS A 25 -14.15 6.66 -8.76
C CYS A 25 -15.11 7.48 -9.62
N GLY A 26 -16.11 8.10 -9.00
CA GLY A 26 -17.16 8.86 -9.69
C GLY A 26 -17.95 8.00 -10.69
N GLY A 27 -18.24 6.75 -10.34
CA GLY A 27 -18.90 5.77 -11.22
C GLY A 27 -18.05 5.17 -12.34
N TYR A 28 -16.77 5.54 -12.47
CA TYR A 28 -15.85 4.95 -13.46
C TYR A 28 -14.94 3.88 -12.83
N LYS A 29 -14.73 2.77 -13.55
CA LYS A 29 -13.72 1.77 -13.19
C LYS A 29 -12.32 2.31 -13.46
N ARG A 30 -11.53 2.51 -12.41
CA ARG A 30 -10.11 2.87 -12.47
C ARG A 30 -9.24 1.64 -12.32
N LYS A 31 -8.03 1.72 -12.87
CA LYS A 31 -7.02 0.66 -12.81
C LYS A 31 -5.66 1.30 -12.58
N VAL A 32 -4.93 0.82 -11.58
CA VAL A 32 -3.53 1.17 -11.33
C VAL A 32 -2.71 -0.11 -11.42
N ILE A 33 -1.55 -0.02 -12.06
CA ILE A 33 -0.65 -1.16 -12.28
C ILE A 33 0.75 -0.72 -11.89
N PHE A 34 1.40 -1.49 -11.03
CA PHE A 34 2.76 -1.25 -10.59
C PHE A 34 3.41 -2.56 -10.16
N ASN A 35 4.74 -2.55 -10.01
CA ASN A 35 5.47 -3.67 -9.42
C ASN A 35 5.70 -3.41 -7.94
N GLY A 36 5.52 -4.43 -7.11
CA GLY A 36 5.67 -4.31 -5.67
C GLY A 36 5.21 -5.56 -4.92
N ARG A 37 5.00 -5.41 -3.63
CA ARG A 37 4.41 -6.44 -2.76
C ARG A 37 3.35 -5.83 -1.87
N TRP A 38 2.30 -6.59 -1.58
CA TRP A 38 1.33 -6.19 -0.55
C TRP A 38 1.97 -6.33 0.83
N LEU A 39 1.76 -5.33 1.68
CA LEU A 39 2.06 -5.40 3.11
C LEU A 39 0.79 -5.83 3.85
N ILE A 40 -0.31 -5.13 3.61
CA ILE A 40 -1.64 -5.49 4.13
C ILE A 40 -2.70 -5.33 3.05
N ARG A 41 -3.84 -6.00 3.22
CA ARG A 41 -4.95 -5.97 2.25
C ARG A 41 -6.30 -5.98 2.93
N ASP A 42 -7.19 -5.14 2.42
CA ASP A 42 -8.61 -5.09 2.74
C ASP A 42 -8.87 -5.04 4.26
N VAL A 43 -8.11 -4.20 4.98
CA VAL A 43 -8.19 -4.04 6.43
C VAL A 43 -9.07 -2.85 6.78
N GLU A 44 -9.95 -3.02 7.76
CA GLU A 44 -10.83 -1.94 8.24
C GLU A 44 -10.04 -0.86 8.98
N GLY A 45 -10.32 0.40 8.65
CA GLY A 45 -9.76 1.53 9.40
C GLY A 45 -10.44 1.67 10.76
N GLU A 46 -9.66 1.97 11.79
CA GLU A 46 -10.22 2.26 13.10
C GLU A 46 -11.16 3.45 13.04
N GLY A 47 -12.36 3.31 13.60
CA GLY A 47 -13.40 4.34 13.59
C GLY A 47 -14.27 4.40 12.32
N ASP A 48 -13.93 3.68 11.25
CA ASP A 48 -14.75 3.59 10.03
C ASP A 48 -14.78 2.18 9.42
N VAL A 49 -15.75 1.38 9.86
CA VAL A 49 -15.99 0.00 9.40
C VAL A 49 -16.38 -0.12 7.93
N ASN A 50 -16.76 1.00 7.29
CA ASN A 50 -17.14 1.02 5.89
C ASN A 50 -15.96 1.35 4.97
N THR A 51 -14.77 1.64 5.51
CA THR A 51 -13.58 1.95 4.73
C THR A 51 -12.51 0.87 4.90
N LEU A 52 -12.07 0.33 3.76
CA LEU A 52 -11.02 -0.67 3.65
C LEU A 52 -9.73 -0.04 3.14
N TYR A 53 -8.63 -0.39 3.79
CA TYR A 53 -7.29 0.02 3.46
C TYR A 53 -6.49 -1.19 2.95
N SER A 54 -5.78 -0.99 1.84
CA SER A 54 -4.78 -1.94 1.36
C SER A 54 -3.48 -1.19 1.11
N VAL A 55 -2.36 -1.71 1.61
CA VAL A 55 -1.06 -1.05 1.52
C VAL A 55 -0.07 -1.97 0.82
N ALA A 56 0.62 -1.44 -0.18
CA ALA A 56 1.67 -2.14 -0.91
C ALA A 56 2.96 -1.33 -0.91
N LEU A 57 4.09 -2.02 -0.80
CA LEU A 57 5.42 -1.45 -1.04
C LEU A 57 5.77 -1.63 -2.51
N THR A 58 5.99 -0.53 -3.21
CA THR A 58 6.42 -0.54 -4.61
C THR A 58 7.89 -0.95 -4.74
N THR A 59 8.33 -1.35 -5.94
CA THR A 59 9.77 -1.60 -6.21
C THR A 59 10.63 -0.33 -6.15
N LYS A 60 10.01 0.85 -6.04
CA LYS A 60 10.68 2.14 -5.80
C LYS A 60 10.73 2.50 -4.31
N GLU A 61 10.41 1.56 -3.42
CA GLU A 61 10.37 1.74 -1.97
C GLU A 61 9.32 2.76 -1.48
N GLN A 62 8.37 3.14 -2.34
CA GLN A 62 7.23 4.00 -1.99
C GLN A 62 6.06 3.14 -1.47
N LEU A 63 5.29 3.68 -0.53
CA LEU A 63 4.08 3.08 0.01
C LEU A 63 2.87 3.51 -0.81
N PHE A 64 2.21 2.56 -1.44
CA PHE A 64 0.93 2.75 -2.13
C PHE A 64 -0.20 2.36 -1.17
N VAL A 65 -1.12 3.28 -0.91
CA VAL A 65 -2.28 3.07 -0.04
C VAL A 65 -3.54 3.19 -0.88
N LEU A 66 -4.33 2.13 -0.93
CA LEU A 66 -5.66 2.13 -1.52
C LEU A 66 -6.69 2.25 -0.40
N ILE A 67 -7.62 3.19 -0.57
CA ILE A 67 -8.71 3.45 0.36
C ILE A 67 -10.02 3.22 -0.39
N VAL A 68 -10.84 2.27 0.05
CA VAL A 68 -12.09 1.89 -0.65
C VAL A 68 -13.24 1.81 0.33
N ASN A 69 -14.36 2.43 -0.04
CA ASN A 69 -15.64 2.20 0.62
C ASN A 69 -16.15 0.79 0.29
N ARG A 70 -16.38 -0.01 1.32
CA ARG A 70 -16.80 -1.41 1.23
C ARG A 70 -18.15 -1.62 0.53
N GLU A 71 -19.09 -0.69 0.70
CA GLU A 71 -20.44 -0.82 0.16
C GLU A 71 -20.50 -0.43 -1.32
N THR A 72 -19.86 0.68 -1.67
CA THR A 72 -19.95 1.24 -3.03
C THR A 72 -18.82 0.76 -3.94
N ASN A 73 -17.73 0.22 -3.37
CA ASN A 73 -16.43 0.01 -4.04
C ASN A 73 -15.81 1.30 -4.61
N GLU A 74 -16.33 2.47 -4.23
CA GLU A 74 -15.70 3.74 -4.56
C GLU A 74 -14.49 3.96 -3.68
N GLY A 75 -13.42 4.49 -4.25
CA GLY A 75 -12.17 4.65 -3.53
C GLY A 75 -11.24 5.62 -4.22
N ASP A 76 -10.12 5.84 -3.55
CA ASP A 76 -9.00 6.60 -4.03
C ASP A 76 -7.69 5.95 -3.58
N TYR A 77 -6.56 6.46 -4.04
CA TYR A 77 -5.25 6.00 -3.60
C TYR A 77 -4.30 7.14 -3.29
N LEU A 78 -3.40 6.89 -2.35
CA LEU A 78 -2.32 7.76 -1.96
C LEU A 78 -0.99 7.04 -2.21
N VAL A 79 0.06 7.83 -2.42
CA VAL A 79 1.43 7.30 -2.53
C VAL A 79 2.32 8.15 -1.64
N PHE A 80 2.96 7.49 -0.68
CA PHE A 80 3.90 8.11 0.24
C PHE A 80 5.34 7.68 -0.11
N PRO A 81 6.32 8.59 -0.14
CA PRO A 81 7.72 8.27 -0.34
C PRO A 81 8.30 7.38 0.77
N THR A 82 7.91 7.60 2.02
CA THR A 82 8.42 6.89 3.21
C THR A 82 7.30 6.55 4.18
N PHE A 83 7.61 5.72 5.19
CA PHE A 83 6.70 5.44 6.29
C PHE A 83 6.44 6.68 7.15
N ASP A 84 7.46 7.51 7.43
CA ASP A 84 7.31 8.76 8.18
C ASP A 84 6.28 9.71 7.55
N GLU A 85 6.34 9.90 6.22
CA GLU A 85 5.36 10.73 5.51
C GLU A 85 3.94 10.14 5.54
N MET A 86 3.84 8.81 5.62
CA MET A 86 2.56 8.12 5.75
C MET A 86 2.00 8.25 7.18
N SER A 87 2.84 8.16 8.21
CA SER A 87 2.44 8.30 9.61
C SER A 87 2.07 9.73 9.99
N ASP A 88 2.71 10.71 9.35
CA ASP A 88 2.37 12.13 9.53
C ASP A 88 1.05 12.53 8.82
N SER A 89 0.46 11.63 8.05
CA SER A 89 -0.78 11.88 7.32
C SER A 89 -2.01 11.47 8.13
N ASP A 90 -2.92 12.42 8.36
CA ASP A 90 -4.24 12.17 8.98
C ASP A 90 -5.18 11.26 8.15
N GLN A 91 -4.79 10.86 6.93
CA GLN A 91 -5.61 10.02 6.05
C GLN A 91 -5.48 8.52 6.30
N VAL A 92 -4.50 8.09 7.11
CA VAL A 92 -4.28 6.67 7.40
C VAL A 92 -4.51 6.43 8.89
N PRO A 93 -5.46 5.56 9.27
CA PRO A 93 -5.79 5.36 10.67
C PRO A 93 -4.67 4.61 11.43
N PRO A 94 -4.53 4.82 12.75
CA PRO A 94 -3.43 4.28 13.54
C PRO A 94 -3.26 2.76 13.43
N ASN A 95 -4.35 2.01 13.48
CA ASN A 95 -4.31 0.55 13.36
C ASN A 95 -3.73 0.06 12.03
N ILE A 96 -3.85 0.85 10.95
CA ILE A 96 -3.25 0.54 9.66
C ILE A 96 -1.74 0.85 9.68
N LEU A 97 -1.35 1.95 10.31
CA LEU A 97 0.06 2.31 10.50
C LEU A 97 0.80 1.24 11.30
N GLU A 98 0.23 0.76 12.40
CA GLU A 98 0.81 -0.30 13.23
C GLU A 98 1.07 -1.60 12.46
N LEU A 99 0.10 -2.03 11.64
CA LEU A 99 0.26 -3.23 10.83
C LEU A 99 1.33 -3.05 9.75
N VAL A 100 1.39 -1.88 9.12
CA VAL A 100 2.41 -1.57 8.12
C VAL A 100 3.80 -1.52 8.74
N ALA A 101 3.96 -0.88 9.90
CA ALA A 101 5.21 -0.84 10.65
C ALA A 101 5.70 -2.26 10.96
N GLY A 102 4.81 -3.13 11.44
CA GLY A 102 5.11 -4.54 11.69
C GLY A 102 5.63 -5.31 10.47
N GLU A 103 5.08 -5.05 9.27
CA GLU A 103 5.52 -5.66 8.01
C GLU A 103 6.83 -5.09 7.45
N LEU A 104 7.15 -3.83 7.79
CA LEU A 104 8.40 -3.17 7.42
C LEU A 104 9.54 -3.48 8.41
N GLY A 105 9.20 -3.92 9.63
CA GLY A 105 10.16 -4.04 10.73
C GLY A 105 10.52 -2.68 11.36
N GLU A 106 9.65 -1.68 11.17
CA GLU A 106 9.74 -0.34 11.75
C GLU A 106 8.96 -0.30 13.08
N GLU A 107 9.29 0.65 13.95
CA GLU A 107 8.54 0.90 15.19
C GLU A 107 7.61 2.11 14.99
N CYS A 108 6.31 1.96 15.29
CA CYS A 108 5.42 3.12 15.44
C CYS A 108 5.81 3.85 16.73
N ILE A 109 6.55 4.95 16.62
CA ILE A 109 6.90 5.79 17.77
C ILE A 109 5.78 6.81 17.97
N GLU A 110 4.94 6.60 18.98
CA GLU A 110 4.00 7.63 19.44
C GLU A 110 4.75 8.66 20.30
N PHE A 111 4.78 9.92 19.85
CA PHE A 111 5.22 11.02 20.72
C PHE A 111 4.08 11.40 21.67
N LEU A 112 4.22 11.02 22.94
CA LEU A 112 3.37 11.55 24.01
C LEU A 112 3.83 12.98 24.31
N ASP A 113 3.01 13.98 23.93
CA ASP A 113 3.12 15.33 24.48
C ASP A 113 2.69 15.28 25.97
N ILE A 114 3.67 15.19 26.87
CA ILE A 114 3.52 15.32 28.33
C ILE A 114 4.21 16.57 28.86
#